data_AF-A0A3S9CKP3-F1
#
_entry.id   AF-A0A3S9CKP3-F1
#
_cell.length_a   1.000
_cell.length_b   1.000
_cell.length_c   1.000
_cell.angle_alpha   90.00
_cell.angle_beta   90.00
_cell.angle_gamma   90.00
#
_symmetry.space_group_name_H-M   'P 1'
#
loop_
_entity.id
_entity.type
_entity.pdbx_description
1 polymer ?
#
loop_
_entity_poly.entity_id
_entity_poly.type
_entity_poly.pdbx_seq_one_letter_code
_entity_poly.pdbx_strand_id
1 'polypeptide(L)'
;MAVQPLNQSAQIPPELDRWNWGAFLLNWIWGIGNNTFIALLALIPLVNIVMIFVLGARGSRWAWRNGTWRDAEHFRRTQRNWAIAGLVVWVVGIGGCAATVGSVPYILKGNDAYRMTMDVIRADERVKAAIGDDMTDNFWIGGHINVEASGTGDAQFGIPIHGARGKGTVFSHLVRNAGQWSMRLLVVRIDGVDAPIVLKNEDHVPIPNAAIGI
;
A
#
# COMPACT_ATOMS: atom_id res chain seq x y z
N MET A 1 -27.22 42.77 -24.77
CA MET A 1 -28.29 41.87 -24.27
C MET A 1 -27.67 40.97 -23.22
N ALA A 2 -28.08 41.09 -21.94
CA ALA A 2 -27.57 40.22 -20.89
C ALA A 2 -28.09 38.80 -21.15
N VAL A 3 -27.19 37.82 -21.31
CA VAL A 3 -27.56 36.40 -21.42
C VAL A 3 -28.16 36.01 -20.07
N GLN A 4 -29.48 35.85 -20.01
CA GLN A 4 -30.16 35.37 -18.82
C GLN A 4 -29.63 33.96 -18.48
N PRO A 5 -29.28 33.68 -17.21
CA PRO A 5 -28.82 32.35 -16.83
C PRO A 5 -29.96 31.34 -17.01
N LEU A 6 -29.63 30.19 -17.59
CA LEU A 6 -30.61 29.15 -17.96
C LEU A 6 -31.30 28.48 -16.75
N ASN A 7 -30.81 28.73 -15.53
CA ASN A 7 -31.27 28.12 -14.29
C ASN A 7 -32.47 28.82 -13.62
N GLN A 8 -33.14 29.77 -14.28
CA GLN A 8 -34.39 30.36 -13.76
C GLN A 8 -35.51 29.31 -13.54
N SER A 9 -35.39 28.15 -14.19
CA SER A 9 -36.15 26.95 -13.84
C SER A 9 -35.37 26.12 -12.81
N ALA A 10 -35.92 25.94 -11.61
CA ALA A 10 -35.31 25.21 -10.49
C ALA A 10 -35.15 23.68 -10.74
N GLN A 11 -35.64 23.19 -11.88
CA GLN A 11 -35.59 21.79 -12.26
C GLN A 11 -34.49 21.56 -13.29
N ILE A 12 -33.56 20.67 -12.96
CA ILE A 12 -32.49 20.25 -13.87
C ILE A 12 -33.11 19.47 -15.05
N PRO A 13 -32.66 19.69 -16.29
CA PRO A 13 -33.03 18.82 -17.41
C PRO A 13 -32.68 17.36 -17.10
N PRO A 14 -33.58 16.38 -17.36
CA PRO A 14 -33.34 14.97 -17.03
C PRO A 14 -32.03 14.40 -17.59
N GLU A 15 -31.60 14.89 -18.75
CA GLU A 15 -30.33 14.51 -19.40
C GLU A 15 -29.06 14.93 -18.62
N LEU A 16 -29.16 15.98 -17.79
CA LEU A 16 -28.07 16.49 -16.95
C LEU A 16 -28.11 15.90 -15.54
N ASP A 17 -29.24 15.30 -15.15
CA ASP A 17 -29.44 14.71 -13.83
C ASP A 17 -28.85 13.29 -13.73
N ARG A 18 -27.53 13.23 -13.88
CA ARG A 18 -26.76 11.98 -13.88
C ARG A 18 -25.86 11.87 -12.66
N TRP A 19 -25.33 10.67 -12.44
CA TRP A 19 -24.30 10.42 -11.43
C TRP A 19 -23.13 11.40 -11.56
N ASN A 20 -22.78 12.04 -10.45
CA ASN A 20 -21.73 13.04 -10.38
C ASN A 20 -20.44 12.44 -9.83
N TRP A 21 -19.57 12.00 -10.74
CA TRP A 21 -18.26 11.46 -10.39
C TRP A 21 -17.36 12.46 -9.67
N GLY A 22 -17.44 13.76 -10.01
CA GLY A 22 -16.71 14.80 -9.29
C GLY A 22 -17.12 14.88 -7.82
N ALA A 23 -18.43 14.91 -7.56
CA ALA A 23 -18.99 14.96 -6.21
C ALA A 23 -18.68 13.71 -5.40
N PHE A 24 -18.72 12.53 -6.03
CA PHE A 24 -18.39 11.26 -5.38
C PHE A 24 -16.90 11.10 -5.05
N LEU A 25 -16.01 11.56 -5.93
CA LEU A 25 -14.57 11.37 -5.77
C LEU A 25 -13.93 12.46 -4.91
N LEU A 26 -14.44 13.70 -4.96
CA LEU A 26 -13.85 14.87 -4.31
C LEU A 26 -14.74 15.47 -3.21
N ASN A 27 -15.90 14.89 -2.93
CA ASN A 27 -16.78 15.18 -1.80
C ASN A 27 -16.93 16.68 -1.46
N TRP A 28 -16.36 17.10 -0.33
CA TRP A 28 -16.42 18.47 0.18
C TRP A 28 -15.64 19.46 -0.69
N ILE A 29 -14.54 19.04 -1.34
CA ILE A 29 -13.75 19.89 -2.25
C ILE A 29 -14.61 20.27 -3.46
N TRP A 30 -15.25 19.27 -4.06
CA TRP A 30 -16.21 19.49 -5.13
C TRP A 30 -17.39 20.35 -4.65
N GLY A 31 -17.86 20.12 -3.43
CA GLY A 31 -18.94 20.87 -2.81
C GLY A 31 -18.67 22.36 -2.70
N ILE A 32 -17.49 22.74 -2.20
CA ILE A 32 -17.04 24.15 -2.14
C ILE A 32 -17.00 24.74 -3.55
N GLY A 33 -16.40 24.04 -4.52
CA GLY A 33 -16.29 24.51 -5.89
C GLY A 33 -17.62 24.65 -6.66
N ASN A 34 -18.69 24.00 -6.19
CA ASN A 34 -20.02 24.02 -6.81
C ASN A 34 -21.10 24.62 -5.88
N ASN A 35 -20.70 25.40 -4.87
CA ASN A 35 -21.59 26.01 -3.88
C ASN A 35 -22.59 25.03 -3.22
N THR A 36 -22.21 23.75 -3.09
CA THR A 36 -23.03 22.66 -2.56
C THR A 36 -22.53 22.31 -1.15
N PHE A 37 -22.80 23.18 -0.18
CA PHE A 37 -22.26 23.05 1.19
C PHE A 37 -22.78 21.86 1.98
N ILE A 38 -23.88 21.22 1.56
CA ILE A 38 -24.30 19.93 2.14
C ILE A 38 -23.20 18.85 1.98
N ALA A 39 -22.30 19.00 1.01
CA ALA A 39 -21.14 18.13 0.85
C ALA A 39 -20.16 18.19 2.04
N LEU A 40 -20.20 19.22 2.89
CA LEU A 40 -19.38 19.30 4.10
C LEU A 40 -19.75 18.23 5.13
N LEU A 41 -20.94 17.63 5.05
CA LEU A 41 -21.30 16.46 5.86
C LEU A 41 -20.39 15.25 5.61
N ALA A 42 -19.69 15.22 4.46
CA ALA A 42 -18.65 14.23 4.17
C ALA A 42 -17.44 14.32 5.11
N LEU A 43 -17.29 15.39 5.90
CA LEU A 43 -16.23 15.51 6.91
C LEU A 43 -16.55 14.75 8.20
N ILE A 44 -17.81 14.33 8.40
CA ILE A 44 -18.21 13.54 9.57
C ILE A 44 -18.01 12.06 9.23
N PRO A 45 -17.11 11.31 9.90
CA PRO A 45 -16.65 9.99 9.42
C PRO A 45 -17.75 8.98 9.11
N LEU A 46 -18.71 8.79 10.02
CA LEU A 46 -19.79 7.82 9.84
C LEU A 46 -20.85 8.31 8.83
N VAL A 47 -21.10 9.62 8.78
CA VAL A 47 -22.05 10.21 7.82
C VAL A 47 -21.46 10.14 6.41
N ASN A 48 -20.14 10.29 6.28
CA ASN A 48 -19.45 10.28 5.00
C ASN A 48 -19.71 9.00 4.21
N ILE A 49 -19.76 7.84 4.86
CA ILE A 49 -20.01 6.54 4.22
C ILE A 49 -21.28 6.57 3.37
N VAL A 50 -22.33 7.23 3.85
CA VAL A 50 -23.59 7.39 3.10
C VAL A 50 -23.52 8.63 2.20
N MET A 51 -22.96 9.72 2.71
CA MET A 51 -22.96 11.02 2.04
C MET A 51 -22.23 11.00 0.69
N ILE A 52 -21.14 10.23 0.53
CA ILE A 52 -20.46 10.10 -0.76
C ILE A 52 -21.39 9.58 -1.86
N PHE A 53 -22.25 8.60 -1.55
CA PHE A 53 -23.21 8.07 -2.51
C PHE A 53 -24.35 9.05 -2.76
N VAL A 54 -24.79 9.78 -1.73
CA VAL A 54 -25.78 10.84 -1.89
C VAL A 54 -25.23 11.96 -2.78
N LEU A 55 -23.96 12.35 -2.60
CA LEU A 55 -23.27 13.32 -3.45
C LEU A 55 -23.13 12.81 -4.89
N GLY A 56 -22.78 11.55 -5.09
CA GLY A 56 -22.78 10.94 -6.42
C GLY A 56 -24.16 10.96 -7.08
N ALA A 57 -25.21 10.57 -6.35
CA ALA A 57 -26.56 10.44 -6.92
C ALA A 57 -27.31 11.77 -7.08
N ARG A 58 -27.01 12.78 -6.24
CA ARG A 58 -27.74 14.06 -6.18
C ARG A 58 -26.89 15.28 -6.51
N GLY A 59 -25.57 15.13 -6.63
CA GLY A 59 -24.63 16.24 -6.80
C GLY A 59 -24.92 17.07 -8.04
N SER A 60 -25.25 16.45 -9.18
CA SER A 60 -25.61 17.19 -10.40
C SER A 60 -26.81 18.11 -10.18
N ARG A 61 -27.86 17.66 -9.47
CA ARG A 61 -29.02 18.50 -9.11
C ARG A 61 -28.62 19.68 -8.24
N TRP A 62 -27.79 19.44 -7.23
CA TRP A 62 -27.38 20.48 -6.30
C TRP A 62 -26.49 21.52 -6.96
N ALA A 63 -25.50 21.10 -7.76
CA ALA A 63 -24.64 22.00 -8.51
C ALA A 63 -25.42 22.81 -9.56
N TRP A 64 -26.41 22.19 -10.22
CA TRP A 64 -27.28 22.90 -11.16
C TRP A 64 -28.06 24.03 -10.48
N ARG A 65 -28.64 23.76 -9.31
CA ARG A 65 -29.43 24.72 -8.53
C ARG A 65 -28.58 25.85 -7.93
N ASN A 66 -27.38 25.54 -7.48
CA ASN A 66 -26.56 26.47 -6.70
C ASN A 66 -25.60 27.31 -7.58
N GLY A 67 -25.40 26.93 -8.84
CA GLY A 67 -24.51 27.59 -9.79
C GLY A 67 -25.24 28.44 -10.82
N THR A 68 -24.54 29.38 -11.44
CA THR A 68 -25.02 30.16 -12.58
C THR A 68 -24.47 29.58 -13.89
N TRP A 69 -25.37 29.08 -14.74
CA TRP A 69 -25.00 28.36 -15.97
C TRP A 69 -25.45 29.14 -17.21
N ARG A 70 -24.50 29.39 -18.12
CA ARG A 70 -24.77 30.04 -19.41
C ARG A 70 -25.60 29.14 -20.32
N ASP A 71 -25.27 27.86 -20.34
CA ASP A 71 -25.95 26.81 -21.11
C ASP A 71 -25.65 25.40 -20.53
N ALA A 72 -26.36 24.40 -21.04
CA ALA A 72 -26.19 23.01 -20.63
C ALA A 72 -24.79 22.45 -20.95
N GLU A 73 -24.13 22.96 -21.99
CA GLU A 73 -22.79 22.52 -22.38
C GLU A 73 -21.73 23.03 -21.39
N HIS A 74 -21.86 24.27 -20.93
CA HIS A 74 -21.03 24.84 -19.88
C HIS A 74 -21.11 24.02 -18.59
N PHE A 75 -22.30 23.60 -18.18
CA PHE A 75 -22.47 22.69 -17.04
C PHE A 75 -21.80 21.33 -17.26
N ARG A 76 -22.07 20.69 -18.41
CA ARG A 76 -21.47 19.39 -18.77
C ARG A 76 -19.95 19.45 -18.74
N ARG A 77 -19.36 20.51 -19.31
CA ARG A 77 -17.90 20.71 -19.33
C ARG A 77 -17.33 20.86 -17.92
N THR A 78 -17.96 21.68 -17.07
CA THR A 78 -17.50 21.89 -15.70
C THR A 78 -17.58 20.61 -14.88
N GLN A 79 -18.70 19.87 -14.93
CA GLN A 79 -18.82 18.60 -14.21
C GLN A 79 -17.86 17.52 -14.76
N ARG A 80 -17.59 17.51 -16.07
CA ARG A 80 -16.57 16.64 -16.66
C ARG A 80 -15.18 16.95 -16.15
N ASN A 81 -14.80 18.23 -16.07
CA ASN A 81 -13.50 18.63 -15.52
C ASN A 81 -13.35 18.20 -14.06
N TRP A 82 -14.40 18.35 -13.26
CA TRP A 82 -14.43 17.84 -11.87
C TRP A 82 -14.29 16.33 -11.79
N ALA A 83 -14.95 15.58 -12.67
CA ALA A 83 -14.82 14.13 -12.73
C ALA A 83 -13.39 13.70 -13.11
N ILE A 84 -12.77 14.37 -14.08
CA ILE A 84 -11.38 14.11 -14.48
C ILE A 84 -10.43 14.45 -13.33
N ALA A 85 -10.58 15.62 -12.70
CA ALA A 85 -9.76 16.01 -11.55
C ALA A 85 -9.88 14.98 -10.41
N GLY A 86 -11.10 14.54 -10.12
CA GLY A 86 -11.36 13.50 -9.12
C GLY A 86 -10.66 12.19 -9.46
N LEU A 87 -10.76 11.74 -10.71
CA LEU A 87 -10.10 10.52 -11.17
C LEU A 87 -8.58 10.63 -11.06
N VAL A 88 -7.99 11.76 -11.47
CA VAL A 88 -6.55 11.99 -11.38
C VAL A 88 -6.08 11.94 -9.93
N VAL A 89 -6.75 12.64 -9.02
CA VAL A 89 -6.43 12.62 -7.58
C VAL A 89 -6.52 11.20 -7.02
N TRP A 90 -7.56 10.45 -7.39
CA TRP A 90 -7.72 9.06 -6.95
C TRP A 90 -6.61 8.14 -7.47
N VAL A 91 -6.28 8.22 -8.75
CA VAL A 91 -5.22 7.39 -9.36
C VAL A 91 -3.85 7.73 -8.79
N VAL A 92 -3.53 9.02 -8.64
CA VAL A 92 -2.26 9.45 -8.04
C VAL A 92 -2.20 9.11 -6.56
N GLY A 93 -3.29 9.28 -5.82
CA GLY A 93 -3.38 8.95 -4.40
C GLY A 93 -3.21 7.45 -4.14
N ILE A 94 -4.03 6.61 -4.78
CA ILE A 94 -3.94 5.16 -4.66
C ILE A 94 -2.61 4.65 -5.22
N GLY A 95 -2.19 5.14 -6.38
CA GLY A 95 -0.93 4.76 -7.01
C GLY A 95 0.27 5.11 -6.13
N GLY A 96 0.26 6.30 -5.52
CA GLY A 96 1.27 6.73 -4.55
C GLY A 96 1.30 5.85 -3.31
N CYS A 97 0.14 5.56 -2.70
CA CYS A 97 0.06 4.65 -1.56
C CYS A 97 0.54 3.23 -1.90
N ALA A 98 0.12 2.69 -3.04
CA ALA A 98 0.54 1.37 -3.51
C ALA A 98 2.04 1.33 -3.80
N ALA A 99 2.61 2.38 -4.39
CA ALA A 99 4.04 2.50 -4.62
C ALA A 99 4.84 2.56 -3.30
N THR A 100 4.35 3.31 -2.30
CA THR A 100 4.98 3.38 -0.97
C THR A 100 4.95 2.04 -0.26
N VAL A 101 3.83 1.31 -0.31
CA VAL A 101 3.72 -0.01 0.31
C VAL A 101 4.55 -1.06 -0.46
N GLY A 102 4.49 -1.03 -1.79
CA GLY A 102 5.21 -1.96 -2.67
C GLY A 102 6.73 -1.74 -2.67
N SER A 103 7.22 -0.55 -2.28
CA SER A 103 8.65 -0.29 -2.17
C SER A 103 9.29 -0.90 -0.92
N VAL A 104 8.51 -1.22 0.13
CA VAL A 104 9.03 -1.80 1.38
C VAL A 104 9.79 -3.11 1.12
N PRO A 105 9.24 -4.12 0.42
CA PRO A 105 10.02 -5.32 0.09
C PRO A 105 11.23 -5.03 -0.77
N TYR A 106 11.16 -4.08 -1.71
CA TYR A 106 12.29 -3.72 -2.56
C TYR A 106 13.46 -3.16 -1.74
N ILE A 107 13.18 -2.29 -0.77
CA ILE A 107 14.18 -1.72 0.13
C ILE A 107 14.79 -2.80 1.01
N LEU A 108 13.96 -3.65 1.63
CA LEU A 108 14.42 -4.72 2.50
C LEU A 108 15.30 -5.74 1.74
N LYS A 109 14.87 -6.16 0.55
CA LYS A 109 15.61 -7.11 -0.30
C LYS A 109 16.84 -6.52 -0.99
N GLY A 110 16.89 -5.19 -1.12
CA GLY A 110 18.01 -4.48 -1.74
C GLY A 110 19.26 -4.37 -0.87
N ASN A 111 19.17 -4.67 0.44
CA ASN A 111 20.28 -4.49 1.37
C ASN A 111 21.26 -5.68 1.40
N ASP A 112 22.52 -5.41 1.70
CA ASP A 112 23.58 -6.41 1.88
C ASP A 112 23.24 -7.47 2.94
N ALA A 113 22.61 -7.09 4.06
CA ALA A 113 22.23 -8.04 5.11
C ALA A 113 21.24 -9.12 4.60
N TYR A 114 20.31 -8.73 3.72
CA TYR A 114 19.40 -9.65 3.06
C TYR A 114 20.15 -10.56 2.08
N ARG A 115 21.03 -9.99 1.25
CA ARG A 115 21.83 -10.76 0.29
C ARG A 115 22.71 -11.79 0.98
N MET A 116 23.43 -11.40 2.04
CA MET A 116 24.24 -12.31 2.87
C MET A 116 23.40 -13.46 3.42
N THR A 117 22.18 -13.17 3.90
CA THR A 117 21.26 -14.20 4.37
C THR A 117 20.91 -15.19 3.26
N MET A 118 20.51 -14.67 2.08
CA MET A 118 20.13 -15.49 0.94
C MET A 118 21.30 -16.31 0.38
N ASP A 119 22.51 -15.75 0.38
CA ASP A 119 23.71 -16.43 -0.12
C ASP A 119 24.07 -17.63 0.75
N VAL A 120 24.01 -17.49 2.08
CA VAL A 120 24.30 -18.61 3.00
C VAL A 120 23.27 -19.73 2.86
N ILE A 121 21.97 -19.41 2.85
CA ILE A 121 20.93 -20.44 2.74
C ILE A 121 20.92 -21.13 1.36
N ARG A 122 21.28 -20.41 0.29
CA ARG A 122 21.37 -20.98 -1.08
C ARG A 122 22.63 -21.82 -1.27
N ALA A 123 23.62 -21.72 -0.38
CA ALA A 123 24.81 -22.55 -0.40
C ALA A 123 24.65 -23.83 0.43
N ASP A 124 23.84 -23.81 1.50
CA ASP A 124 23.72 -24.92 2.45
C ASP A 124 23.00 -26.15 1.87
N GLU A 125 23.65 -27.31 1.96
CA GLU A 125 23.15 -28.58 1.43
C GLU A 125 21.90 -29.10 2.16
N ARG A 126 21.78 -28.85 3.47
CA ARG A 126 20.62 -29.28 4.28
C ARG A 126 19.38 -28.49 3.88
N VAL A 127 19.53 -27.19 3.62
CA VAL A 127 18.45 -26.33 3.13
C VAL A 127 18.01 -26.75 1.73
N LYS A 128 18.96 -27.01 0.82
CA LYS A 128 18.65 -27.52 -0.54
C LYS A 128 17.94 -28.87 -0.52
N ALA A 129 18.35 -29.77 0.36
CA ALA A 129 17.70 -31.07 0.53
C ALA A 129 16.24 -30.91 1.00
N ALA A 130 15.97 -29.94 1.88
CA ALA A 130 14.63 -29.72 2.44
C ALA A 130 13.68 -28.91 1.53
N ILE A 131 14.15 -27.85 0.89
CA ILE A 131 13.31 -26.90 0.12
C ILE A 131 13.44 -27.10 -1.39
N GLY A 132 14.61 -27.50 -1.87
CA GLY A 132 14.93 -27.61 -3.30
C GLY A 132 16.05 -26.66 -3.72
N ASP A 133 16.66 -26.96 -4.87
CA ASP A 133 17.70 -26.13 -5.49
C ASP A 133 17.13 -24.88 -6.19
N ASP A 134 15.81 -24.86 -6.41
CA ASP A 134 15.01 -23.80 -7.02
C ASP A 134 14.41 -22.84 -5.98
N MET A 135 14.99 -22.79 -4.78
CA MET A 135 14.48 -21.99 -3.67
C MET A 135 14.36 -20.50 -4.03
N THR A 136 13.15 -19.97 -3.85
CA THR A 136 12.82 -18.55 -4.02
C THR A 136 12.09 -17.99 -2.81
N ASP A 137 12.19 -16.68 -2.62
CA ASP A 137 11.53 -15.93 -1.57
C ASP A 137 10.20 -15.32 -2.04
N ASN A 138 9.27 -15.08 -1.11
CA ASN A 138 7.98 -14.47 -1.41
C ASN A 138 8.10 -12.96 -1.67
N PHE A 139 7.15 -12.37 -2.40
CA PHE A 139 7.10 -10.91 -2.64
C PHE A 139 7.17 -10.12 -1.32
N TRP A 140 6.33 -10.49 -0.35
CA TRP A 140 6.31 -9.87 0.97
C TRP A 140 7.23 -10.61 1.94
N ILE A 141 8.14 -9.88 2.56
CA ILE A 141 9.01 -10.38 3.62
C ILE A 141 8.80 -9.54 4.89
N GLY A 142 8.92 -10.17 6.04
CA GLY A 142 8.84 -9.50 7.33
C GLY A 142 10.23 -9.14 7.83
N GLY A 143 10.30 -8.11 8.68
CA GLY A 143 11.54 -7.74 9.34
C GLY A 143 11.71 -6.25 9.50
N HIS A 144 12.86 -5.88 10.03
CA HIS A 144 13.31 -4.51 10.12
C HIS A 144 14.78 -4.42 9.77
N ILE A 145 15.17 -3.24 9.35
CA ILE A 145 16.57 -2.87 9.19
C ILE A 145 16.73 -1.45 9.70
N ASN A 146 17.72 -1.26 10.55
CA ASN A 146 18.11 0.04 11.05
C ASN A 146 19.61 0.22 10.82
N VAL A 147 19.98 1.38 10.28
CA VAL A 147 21.37 1.76 10.06
C VAL A 147 21.53 3.16 10.62
N GLU A 148 22.39 3.28 11.62
CA GLU A 148 22.68 4.54 12.28
C GLU A 148 23.75 5.33 11.53
N ALA A 149 23.75 6.65 11.74
CA ALA A 149 24.77 7.55 11.18
C ALA A 149 26.19 7.24 11.68
N SER A 150 26.31 6.60 12.85
CA SER A 150 27.56 6.07 13.42
C SER A 150 28.16 4.90 12.62
N GLY A 151 27.41 4.34 11.65
CA GLY A 151 27.81 3.17 10.90
C GLY A 151 27.50 1.83 11.60
N THR A 152 26.88 1.87 12.78
CA THR A 152 26.27 0.70 13.43
C THR A 152 24.89 0.43 12.84
N GLY A 153 24.33 -0.74 13.15
CA GLY A 153 23.02 -1.11 12.64
C GLY A 153 22.59 -2.49 13.09
N ASP A 154 21.32 -2.79 12.84
CA ASP A 154 20.66 -4.03 13.22
C ASP A 154 19.68 -4.42 12.11
N ALA A 155 19.66 -5.69 11.75
CA ALA A 155 18.74 -6.23 10.76
C ALA A 155 18.19 -7.56 11.22
N GLN A 156 16.87 -7.68 11.24
CA GLN A 156 16.18 -8.94 11.49
C GLN A 156 15.19 -9.21 10.37
N PHE A 157 15.24 -10.42 9.83
CA PHE A 157 14.36 -10.81 8.73
C PHE A 157 13.61 -12.10 9.06
N GLY A 158 12.34 -12.13 8.65
CA GLY A 158 11.52 -13.31 8.51
C GLY A 158 11.17 -13.47 7.03
N ILE A 159 11.88 -14.37 6.34
CA ILE A 159 11.82 -14.51 4.88
C ILE A 159 11.09 -15.82 4.56
N PRO A 160 9.83 -15.77 4.11
CA PRO A 160 9.15 -16.96 3.62
C PRO A 160 9.79 -17.42 2.31
N ILE A 161 10.12 -18.71 2.24
CA ILE A 161 10.78 -19.35 1.11
C ILE A 161 9.99 -20.57 0.62
N HIS A 162 10.08 -20.87 -0.67
CA HIS A 162 9.46 -22.03 -1.29
C HIS A 162 10.33 -22.57 -2.44
N GLY A 163 10.20 -23.86 -2.70
CA GLY A 163 10.87 -24.57 -3.79
C GLY A 163 10.16 -25.90 -4.12
N ALA A 164 10.73 -26.68 -5.02
CA ALA A 164 10.13 -27.92 -5.53
C ALA A 164 9.92 -29.00 -4.45
N ARG A 165 10.72 -28.99 -3.37
CA ARG A 165 10.65 -30.00 -2.30
C ARG A 165 9.84 -29.55 -1.09
N GLY A 166 9.57 -28.26 -0.95
CA GLY A 166 8.81 -27.76 0.19
C GLY A 166 8.84 -26.24 0.33
N LYS A 167 8.38 -25.79 1.50
CA LYS A 167 8.31 -24.38 1.89
C LYS A 167 8.71 -24.22 3.34
N GLY A 168 9.13 -23.02 3.70
CA GLY A 168 9.60 -22.72 5.04
C GLY A 168 9.77 -21.22 5.26
N THR A 169 10.29 -20.87 6.43
CA THR A 169 10.60 -19.48 6.78
C THR A 169 12.00 -19.40 7.36
N VAL A 170 12.80 -18.50 6.80
CA VAL A 170 14.14 -18.17 7.28
C VAL A 170 14.04 -17.05 8.30
N PHE A 171 14.71 -17.21 9.44
CA PHE A 171 14.87 -16.20 10.47
C PHE A 171 16.35 -15.86 10.57
N SER A 172 16.68 -14.60 10.39
CA SER A 172 18.06 -14.12 10.43
C SER A 172 18.19 -12.87 11.29
N HIS A 173 19.30 -12.76 12.02
CA HIS A 173 19.69 -11.57 12.76
C HIS A 173 21.13 -11.21 12.38
N LEU A 174 21.32 -9.97 11.93
CA LEU A 174 22.63 -9.43 11.56
C LEU A 174 22.83 -8.10 12.28
N VAL A 175 24.06 -7.87 12.71
CA VAL A 175 24.48 -6.62 13.35
C VAL A 175 25.53 -5.95 12.48
N ARG A 176 25.42 -4.65 12.28
CA ARG A 176 26.40 -3.84 11.55
C ARG A 176 27.33 -3.16 12.54
N ASN A 177 28.63 -3.30 12.35
CA ASN A 177 29.66 -2.61 13.13
C ASN A 177 30.68 -2.00 12.19
N ALA A 178 31.00 -0.72 12.39
CA ALA A 178 31.96 0.02 11.56
C ALA A 178 31.70 -0.13 10.04
N GLY A 179 30.41 -0.13 9.64
CA GLY A 179 30.00 -0.23 8.24
C GLY A 179 29.90 -1.65 7.68
N GLN A 180 30.35 -2.68 8.40
CA GLN A 180 30.35 -4.07 7.97
C GLN A 180 29.24 -4.88 8.67
N TRP A 181 28.54 -5.73 7.91
CA TRP A 181 27.49 -6.60 8.44
C TRP A 181 28.08 -7.92 8.92
N SER A 182 27.67 -8.35 10.11
CA SER A 182 28.01 -9.66 10.69
C SER A 182 26.72 -10.40 11.07
N MET A 183 26.57 -11.61 10.56
CA MET A 183 25.43 -12.46 10.88
C MET A 183 25.60 -13.07 12.27
N ARG A 184 24.61 -12.90 13.16
CA ARG A 184 24.59 -13.45 14.52
C ARG A 184 23.76 -14.72 14.61
N LEU A 185 22.60 -14.73 13.95
CA LEU A 185 21.66 -15.86 13.94
C LEU A 185 21.18 -16.12 12.52
N LEU A 186 21.12 -17.40 12.14
CA LEU A 186 20.48 -17.86 10.91
C LEU A 186 19.85 -19.24 11.14
N VAL A 187 18.53 -19.29 11.04
CA VAL A 187 17.72 -20.47 11.28
C VAL A 187 16.67 -20.61 10.19
N VAL A 188 16.49 -21.81 9.67
CA VAL A 188 15.45 -22.13 8.68
C VAL A 188 14.43 -23.07 9.31
N ARG A 189 13.17 -22.67 9.35
CA ARG A 189 12.04 -23.53 9.76
C ARG A 189 11.36 -24.07 8.52
N ILE A 190 11.27 -25.40 8.41
CA ILE A 190 10.61 -26.07 7.30
C ILE A 190 9.17 -26.40 7.71
N ASP A 191 8.20 -26.12 6.85
CA ASP A 191 6.80 -26.44 7.14
C ASP A 191 6.63 -27.96 7.29
N GLY A 192 6.08 -28.40 8.42
CA GLY A 192 5.85 -29.81 8.70
C GLY A 192 7.04 -30.56 9.32
N VAL A 193 8.15 -29.87 9.62
CA VAL A 193 9.30 -30.43 10.35
C VAL A 193 9.47 -29.67 11.66
N ASP A 194 9.43 -30.39 12.79
CA ASP A 194 9.53 -29.76 14.12
C ASP A 194 10.92 -29.20 14.42
N ALA A 195 11.97 -29.87 13.93
CA ALA A 195 13.35 -29.46 14.16
C ALA A 195 13.79 -28.43 13.10
N PRO A 196 14.18 -27.20 13.49
CA PRO A 196 14.71 -26.21 12.57
C PRO A 196 16.13 -26.55 12.13
N ILE A 197 16.50 -26.11 10.93
CA ILE A 197 17.88 -26.15 10.45
C ILE A 197 18.60 -24.91 10.99
N VAL A 198 19.55 -25.10 11.90
CA VAL A 198 20.39 -24.02 12.43
C VAL A 198 21.67 -23.93 11.58
N LEU A 199 21.88 -22.78 10.94
CA LEU A 199 23.08 -22.51 10.15
C LEU A 199 24.09 -21.67 10.93
N LYS A 200 23.61 -20.75 11.77
CA LYS A 200 24.47 -19.90 12.62
C LYS A 200 23.74 -19.50 13.91
N ASN A 201 24.43 -19.53 15.04
CA ASN A 201 23.91 -19.08 16.34
C ASN A 201 25.05 -18.58 17.25
N GLU A 202 25.62 -17.41 16.95
CA GLU A 202 26.77 -16.86 17.69
C GLU A 202 26.41 -16.52 19.15
N ASP A 203 25.18 -16.04 19.38
CA ASP A 203 24.73 -15.57 20.69
C ASP A 203 24.13 -16.70 21.55
N HIS A 204 24.22 -17.96 21.10
CA HIS A 204 23.71 -19.15 21.81
C HIS A 204 22.24 -18.99 22.25
N VAL A 205 21.44 -18.35 21.39
CA VAL A 205 20.03 -18.10 21.66
C VAL A 205 19.30 -19.44 21.74
N PRO A 206 18.40 -19.63 22.72
CA PRO A 206 17.56 -20.82 22.76
C PRO A 206 16.64 -20.87 21.54
N ILE A 207 16.83 -21.88 20.68
CA ILE A 207 15.98 -22.11 19.51
C ILE A 207 15.03 -23.27 19.84
N PRO A 208 13.70 -23.05 19.87
CA PRO A 208 12.74 -24.11 20.15
C PRO A 208 12.94 -25.30 19.20
N ASN A 209 12.94 -26.51 19.76
CA ASN A 209 13.08 -27.79 19.04
C ASN A 209 14.40 -27.97 18.27
N ALA A 210 15.38 -27.06 18.38
CA ALA A 210 16.71 -27.29 17.86
C ALA A 210 17.49 -28.24 18.78
N ALA A 211 18.35 -29.08 18.21
CA ALA A 211 19.31 -29.85 18.99
C ALA A 211 20.19 -28.89 19.81
N ILE A 212 20.29 -29.13 21.12
CA ILE A 212 21.05 -28.28 22.04
C ILE A 212 22.55 -28.44 21.72
N GLY A 213 23.18 -27.36 21.24
CA GLY A 213 24.63 -27.26 21.08
C GLY A 213 25.14 -27.59 19.67
N ILE A 214 25.24 -26.54 18.84
CA ILE A 214 26.27 -26.42 17.80
C ILE A 214 26.71 -24.96 17.76
#